data_AF-A0A5N5KVT7-F1
#
_entry.id   AF-A0A5N5KVT7-F1
#
_cell.length_a   1.000
_cell.length_b   1.000
_cell.length_c   1.000
_cell.angle_alpha   90.00
_cell.angle_beta   90.00
_cell.angle_gamma   90.00
#
_symmetry.space_group_name_H-M   'P 1'
#
loop_
_entity.id
_entity.type
_entity.pdbx_description
1 polymer ?
#
loop_
_entity_poly.entity_id
_entity_poly.type
_entity_poly.pdbx_seq_one_letter_code
_entity_poly.pdbx_strand_id
1 'polypeptide(L)'
;MELSLFSLCFLFSIPFISHATVPPSSTFKYVNEGDFGEYISEYLPDYRPLSIGTSPFQLIFYNTTPNEYTLALRMGTVRSESTMRWVWEANRGNPVRENATLTFGADGNLVLADADGRVAWQTNTANKAVVGLKLLSNGNLVLHDSKGNFIWQSFDSPTDTLLVGQSLRVGGVTRLVSRASEKRNSDGAYTLVMEPKRLAMYYKSPNSPKPYIYYAFDSIYKDRLQNATLTCTPNSYDDAANDLNLELSNRNQMILARPKYNSTLSFLRIGIDGSLKIYTYNNKVDYQSWEVTYTLFSRDDFPEGECQLPERCGKFGLCEDSQCVGHLVAHCRVDSSAGASSVSLRSHQPVAPRIFTTIN
;
A
#
# COMPACT_ATOMS: atom_id res chain seq x y z
N MET A 1 -29.87 71.00 40.56
CA MET A 1 -29.36 70.48 39.28
C MET A 1 -28.15 69.62 39.61
N GLU A 2 -28.39 68.37 40.03
CA GLU A 2 -27.32 67.41 40.33
C GLU A 2 -27.19 66.46 39.15
N LEU A 3 -25.99 66.39 38.55
CA LEU A 3 -25.65 65.35 37.59
C LEU A 3 -24.79 64.30 38.29
N SER A 4 -25.34 63.10 38.41
CA SER A 4 -24.67 61.87 38.83
C SER A 4 -23.75 61.37 37.70
N LEU A 5 -22.47 61.15 38.04
CA LEU A 5 -21.49 60.50 37.17
C LEU A 5 -21.61 58.97 37.35
N PHE A 6 -22.28 58.30 36.40
CA PHE A 6 -22.22 56.84 36.29
C PHE A 6 -20.94 56.44 35.54
N SER A 7 -19.99 55.84 36.26
CA SER A 7 -18.79 55.22 35.67
C SER A 7 -19.15 53.84 35.13
N LEU A 8 -19.17 53.69 33.81
CA LEU A 8 -19.43 52.41 33.13
C LEU A 8 -18.11 51.64 32.98
N CYS A 9 -17.88 50.63 33.82
CA CYS A 9 -16.77 49.69 33.65
C CYS A 9 -17.05 48.77 32.45
N PHE A 10 -16.45 49.07 31.29
CA PHE A 10 -16.41 48.15 30.16
C PHE A 10 -15.40 47.04 30.43
N LEU A 11 -15.89 45.86 30.83
CA LEU A 11 -15.11 44.62 30.82
C LEU A 11 -14.89 44.21 29.35
N PHE A 12 -13.72 44.54 28.80
CA PHE A 12 -13.24 43.97 27.54
C PHE A 12 -12.92 42.48 27.76
N SER A 13 -13.87 41.62 27.42
CA SER A 13 -13.63 40.18 27.26
C SER A 13 -12.74 39.98 26.03
N ILE A 14 -11.42 39.94 26.24
CA ILE A 14 -10.47 39.51 25.22
C ILE A 14 -10.75 38.03 24.94
N PRO A 15 -11.14 37.63 23.73
CA PRO A 15 -11.27 36.22 23.41
C PRO A 15 -9.85 35.62 23.42
N PHE A 16 -9.53 34.87 24.48
CA PHE A 16 -8.35 34.01 24.47
C PHE A 16 -8.61 32.90 23.45
N ILE A 17 -8.05 33.06 22.25
CA ILE A 17 -7.96 31.96 21.29
C ILE A 17 -6.87 31.03 21.83
N SER A 18 -7.27 30.07 22.66
CA SER A 18 -6.40 28.97 23.06
C SER A 18 -6.23 28.04 21.87
N HIS A 19 -5.08 28.11 21.21
CA HIS A 19 -4.70 27.11 20.22
C HIS A 19 -4.35 25.83 20.96
N ALA A 20 -5.04 24.73 20.63
CA ALA A 20 -4.67 23.42 21.14
C ALA A 20 -3.24 23.11 20.70
N THR A 21 -2.40 22.81 21.69
CA THR A 21 -0.97 22.49 21.52
C THR A 21 -0.74 21.07 22.01
N VAL A 22 0.19 20.37 21.38
CA VAL A 22 0.61 19.05 21.85
C VAL A 22 1.34 19.23 23.19
N PRO A 23 0.96 18.51 24.26
CA PRO A 23 1.67 18.57 25.52
C PRO A 23 3.16 18.22 25.34
N PRO A 24 4.10 18.88 26.03
CA PRO A 24 5.53 18.59 25.89
C PRO A 24 5.88 17.10 26.08
N SER A 25 5.20 16.42 27.01
CA SER A 25 5.34 14.96 27.26
C SER A 25 4.90 14.07 26.10
N SER A 26 4.19 14.62 25.12
CA SER A 26 3.69 13.92 23.94
C SER A 26 4.42 14.34 22.66
N THR A 27 5.34 15.31 22.74
CA THR A 27 6.23 15.67 21.63
C THR A 27 7.46 14.77 21.59
N PHE A 28 8.09 14.63 20.43
CA PHE A 28 9.34 13.89 20.29
C PHE A 28 10.16 14.35 19.09
N LYS A 29 11.45 14.01 19.09
CA LYS A 29 12.35 14.11 17.95
C LYS A 29 13.22 12.85 17.90
N TYR A 30 13.03 12.01 16.90
CA TYR A 30 13.92 10.90 16.60
C TYR A 30 14.94 11.32 15.56
N VAL A 31 16.18 10.90 15.75
CA VAL A 31 17.23 10.95 14.74
C VAL A 31 17.38 9.55 14.16
N ASN A 32 17.42 9.45 12.83
CA ASN A 32 17.69 8.21 12.13
C ASN A 32 19.20 7.91 12.22
N GLU A 33 19.60 7.28 13.32
CA GLU A 33 20.97 6.88 13.63
C GLU A 33 20.99 5.58 14.44
N GLY A 34 22.17 4.98 14.60
CA GLY A 34 22.38 3.78 15.41
C GLY A 34 22.34 2.47 14.62
N ASP A 35 22.30 1.37 15.36
CA ASP A 35 22.40 0.02 14.81
C ASP A 35 21.12 -0.41 14.09
N PHE A 36 21.30 -1.30 13.12
CA PHE A 36 20.18 -1.93 12.43
C PHE A 36 19.59 -3.08 13.25
N GLY A 37 18.30 -3.33 13.04
CA GLY A 37 17.63 -4.47 13.66
C GLY A 37 18.10 -5.80 13.08
N GLU A 38 18.05 -6.83 13.92
CA GLU A 38 18.68 -8.13 13.64
C GLU A 38 17.80 -9.11 12.84
N TYR A 39 16.52 -8.78 12.62
CA TYR A 39 15.51 -9.74 12.15
C TYR A 39 15.15 -9.57 10.68
N ILE A 40 14.79 -10.69 10.05
CA ILE A 40 14.48 -10.74 8.62
C ILE A 40 13.24 -9.91 8.31
N SER A 41 13.33 -9.16 7.22
CA SER A 41 12.27 -8.28 6.78
C SER A 41 12.02 -8.38 5.27
N GLU A 42 10.86 -7.88 4.84
CA GLU A 42 10.43 -7.96 3.44
C GLU A 42 11.40 -7.18 2.54
N TYR A 43 11.88 -7.82 1.47
CA TYR A 43 12.93 -7.32 0.57
C TYR A 43 14.34 -7.27 1.19
N LEU A 44 14.53 -7.83 2.38
CA LEU A 44 15.80 -7.87 3.10
C LEU A 44 16.52 -6.50 3.28
N PRO A 45 15.82 -5.37 3.54
CA PRO A 45 16.49 -4.13 3.85
C PRO A 45 17.07 -4.14 5.28
N ASP A 46 18.05 -3.27 5.46
CA ASP A 46 18.43 -2.79 6.78
C ASP A 46 17.29 -1.91 7.34
N TYR A 47 17.07 -1.95 8.65
CA TYR A 47 16.01 -1.17 9.29
C TYR A 47 16.36 -0.76 10.72
N ARG A 48 15.73 0.33 11.20
CA ARG A 48 15.84 0.84 12.57
C ARG A 48 14.46 1.01 13.19
N PRO A 49 14.15 0.30 14.29
CA PRO A 49 12.86 0.42 14.94
C PRO A 49 12.74 1.72 15.74
N LEU A 50 11.57 2.36 15.69
CA LEU A 50 11.21 3.45 16.59
C LEU A 50 10.38 2.94 17.76
N SER A 51 10.36 3.67 18.88
CA SER A 51 9.54 3.28 20.03
C SER A 51 8.03 3.53 19.84
N ILE A 52 7.63 4.07 18.69
CA ILE A 52 6.22 4.23 18.31
C ILE A 52 5.73 2.91 17.74
N GLY A 53 5.02 2.13 18.55
CA GLY A 53 4.55 0.81 18.17
C GLY A 53 3.29 0.38 18.94
N THR A 54 2.54 -0.55 18.35
CA THR A 54 1.44 -1.28 18.98
C THR A 54 1.40 -2.64 18.31
N SER A 55 1.79 -3.70 19.02
CA SER A 55 1.98 -5.03 18.45
C SER A 55 0.77 -5.48 17.62
N PRO A 56 0.95 -6.01 16.38
CA PRO A 56 2.24 -6.33 15.74
C PRO A 56 2.79 -5.20 14.85
N PHE A 57 2.35 -3.96 15.04
CA PHE A 57 2.75 -2.81 14.24
C PHE A 57 3.84 -1.96 14.91
N GLN A 58 4.77 -1.41 14.14
CA GLN A 58 5.79 -0.48 14.65
C GLN A 58 6.26 0.46 13.55
N LEU A 59 6.52 1.72 13.88
CA LEU A 59 7.21 2.64 12.96
C LEU A 59 8.71 2.32 12.93
N ILE A 60 9.29 2.40 11.74
CA ILE A 60 10.70 2.12 11.49
C ILE A 60 11.26 3.08 10.44
N PHE A 61 12.57 3.23 10.43
CA PHE A 61 13.30 3.60 9.21
C PHE A 61 13.78 2.33 8.53
N TYR A 62 13.74 2.26 7.21
CA TYR A 62 14.36 1.16 6.46
C TYR A 62 15.01 1.66 5.18
N ASN A 63 16.01 0.95 4.68
CA ASN A 63 16.70 1.29 3.44
C ASN A 63 16.99 0.05 2.60
N THR A 64 16.53 0.06 1.34
CA THR A 64 16.88 -0.96 0.33
C THR A 64 18.07 -0.56 -0.53
N THR A 65 18.47 0.71 -0.43
CA THR A 65 19.68 1.29 -1.04
C THR A 65 20.46 2.02 0.06
N PRO A 66 21.79 1.90 0.14
CA PRO A 66 22.58 2.55 1.19
C PRO A 66 22.30 4.05 1.28
N ASN A 67 22.10 4.56 2.50
CA ASN A 67 21.83 5.97 2.79
C ASN A 67 20.53 6.53 2.16
N GLU A 68 19.61 5.68 1.72
CA GLU A 68 18.28 6.06 1.22
C GLU A 68 17.19 5.46 2.11
N TYR A 69 16.85 6.17 3.18
CA TYR A 69 15.90 5.74 4.19
C TYR A 69 14.47 6.16 3.89
N THR A 70 13.56 5.25 4.23
CA THR A 70 12.12 5.45 4.20
C THR A 70 11.55 5.26 5.60
N LEU A 71 10.71 6.18 6.04
CA LEU A 71 9.87 5.99 7.23
C LEU A 71 8.67 5.12 6.86
N ALA A 72 8.53 3.99 7.54
CA ALA A 72 7.49 3.02 7.25
C ALA A 72 6.82 2.48 8.50
N LEU A 73 5.64 1.91 8.32
CA LEU A 73 4.98 1.08 9.30
C LEU A 73 5.20 -0.38 8.94
N ARG A 74 5.81 -1.13 9.86
CA ARG A 74 5.94 -2.59 9.74
C ARG A 74 4.82 -3.30 10.45
N MET A 75 4.50 -4.50 9.97
CA MET A 75 3.61 -5.47 10.61
C MET A 75 4.35 -6.81 10.77
N GLY A 76 4.09 -7.51 11.88
CA GLY A 76 4.71 -8.79 12.24
C GLY A 76 5.62 -8.63 13.46
N THR A 77 5.75 -9.68 14.27
CA THR A 77 6.60 -9.64 15.47
C THR A 77 8.07 -9.86 15.14
N VAL A 78 8.93 -9.38 16.03
CA VAL A 78 10.38 -9.48 15.93
C VAL A 78 10.79 -10.87 16.42
N ARG A 79 10.71 -11.87 15.55
CA ARG A 79 11.06 -13.28 15.81
C ARG A 79 11.91 -13.80 14.66
N SER A 80 12.92 -14.61 14.95
CA SER A 80 13.96 -15.03 13.99
C SER A 80 13.39 -15.57 12.67
N GLU A 81 12.23 -16.24 12.75
CA GLU A 81 11.62 -16.96 11.64
C GLU A 81 10.42 -16.23 11.00
N SER A 82 10.03 -15.06 11.51
CA SER A 82 8.85 -14.32 11.06
C SER A 82 9.27 -13.06 10.30
N THR A 83 9.15 -13.07 8.98
CA THR A 83 9.41 -11.89 8.14
C THR A 83 8.53 -10.70 8.55
N MET A 84 9.12 -9.54 8.84
CA MET A 84 8.33 -8.30 9.00
C MET A 84 7.96 -7.72 7.63
N ARG A 85 6.73 -7.23 7.47
CA ARG A 85 6.22 -6.69 6.20
C ARG A 85 5.92 -5.20 6.31
N TRP A 86 6.23 -4.44 5.27
CA TRP A 86 6.00 -2.98 5.23
C TRP A 86 4.59 -2.70 4.77
N VAL A 87 3.69 -2.24 5.63
CA VAL A 87 2.26 -2.09 5.32
C VAL A 87 1.87 -0.64 4.99
N TRP A 88 2.75 0.32 5.25
CA TRP A 88 2.56 1.73 4.91
C TRP A 88 3.91 2.45 4.87
N GLU A 89 4.04 3.49 4.04
CA GLU A 89 5.27 4.29 3.93
C GLU A 89 4.93 5.77 3.77
N ALA A 90 5.68 6.62 4.47
CA ALA A 90 5.47 8.06 4.46
C ALA A 90 6.06 8.72 3.20
N ASN A 91 7.30 8.36 2.86
CA ASN A 91 8.13 9.08 1.90
C ASN A 91 8.65 8.18 0.76
N ARG A 92 7.83 7.22 0.29
CA ARG A 92 8.15 6.40 -0.89
C ARG A 92 8.54 7.29 -2.06
N GLY A 93 9.65 6.98 -2.73
CA GLY A 93 10.20 7.77 -3.84
C GLY A 93 10.84 9.10 -3.45
N ASN A 94 10.87 9.47 -2.16
CA ASN A 94 11.53 10.66 -1.64
C ASN A 94 12.38 10.32 -0.39
N PRO A 95 13.46 9.56 -0.56
CA PRO A 95 14.25 9.08 0.57
C PRO A 95 14.93 10.21 1.34
N VAL A 96 15.30 9.91 2.58
CA VAL A 96 16.12 10.74 3.45
C VAL A 96 17.43 10.02 3.77
N ARG A 97 18.45 10.75 4.22
CA ARG A 97 19.76 10.20 4.55
C ARG A 97 19.88 9.82 6.03
N GLU A 98 21.01 9.21 6.37
CA GLU A 98 21.49 9.12 7.74
C GLU A 98 21.37 10.48 8.46
N ASN A 99 21.05 10.47 9.75
CA ASN A 99 20.78 11.66 10.57
C ASN A 99 19.52 12.46 10.20
N ALA A 100 18.66 11.96 9.31
CA ALA A 100 17.32 12.50 9.12
C ALA A 100 16.52 12.47 10.44
N THR A 101 15.53 13.33 10.58
CA THR A 101 14.76 13.48 11.82
C THR A 101 13.27 13.31 11.62
N LEU A 102 12.64 12.53 12.49
CA LEU A 102 11.19 12.48 12.62
C LEU A 102 10.79 13.25 13.88
N THR A 103 10.11 14.37 13.69
CA THR A 103 9.73 15.29 14.78
C THR A 103 8.21 15.40 14.87
N PHE A 104 7.66 15.24 16.06
CA PHE A 104 6.29 15.60 16.39
C PHE A 104 6.31 16.80 17.34
N GLY A 105 6.01 17.97 16.80
CA GLY A 105 6.16 19.26 17.48
C GLY A 105 4.95 19.68 18.31
N ALA A 106 5.14 20.75 19.09
CA ALA A 106 4.07 21.37 19.89
C ALA A 106 2.93 21.94 19.02
N ASP A 107 3.22 22.26 17.76
CA ASP A 107 2.25 22.71 16.75
C ASP A 107 1.35 21.57 16.24
N GLY A 108 1.63 20.31 16.61
CA GLY A 108 0.84 19.16 16.20
C GLY A 108 1.15 18.64 14.80
N ASN A 109 2.27 19.04 14.20
CA ASN A 109 2.73 18.50 12.92
C ASN A 109 3.73 17.36 13.13
N LEU A 110 3.56 16.26 12.39
CA LEU A 110 4.55 15.18 12.31
C LEU A 110 5.37 15.40 11.04
N VAL A 111 6.67 15.64 11.19
CA VAL A 111 7.56 16.09 10.12
C VAL A 111 8.75 15.14 10.02
N LEU A 112 8.98 14.61 8.81
CA LEU A 112 10.19 13.93 8.42
C LEU A 112 11.07 14.89 7.62
N ALA A 113 12.19 15.30 8.21
CA ALA A 113 13.20 16.15 7.57
C ALA A 113 14.48 15.37 7.33
N ASP A 114 15.09 15.55 6.16
CA ASP A 114 16.41 15.04 5.82
C ASP A 114 17.51 15.76 6.63
N ALA A 115 18.72 15.22 6.64
CA ALA A 115 19.82 15.75 7.45
C ALA A 115 20.29 17.17 7.05
N ASP A 116 19.91 17.65 5.86
CA ASP A 116 20.13 19.04 5.41
C ASP A 116 18.96 19.99 5.77
N GLY A 117 17.94 19.50 6.47
CA GLY A 117 16.74 20.24 6.84
C GLY A 117 15.63 20.22 5.78
N ARG A 118 15.83 19.59 4.62
CA ARG A 118 14.78 19.43 3.61
C ARG A 118 13.64 18.57 4.16
N VAL A 119 12.42 19.11 4.18
CA VAL A 119 11.23 18.32 4.54
C VAL A 119 10.92 17.31 3.44
N ALA A 120 11.10 16.02 3.74
CA ALA A 120 10.79 14.94 2.81
C ALA A 120 9.32 14.52 2.87
N TRP A 121 8.71 14.61 4.05
CA TRP A 121 7.29 14.32 4.25
C TRP A 121 6.76 14.99 5.52
N GLN A 122 5.47 15.32 5.55
CA GLN A 122 4.79 15.78 6.77
C GLN A 122 3.26 15.58 6.69
N THR A 123 2.60 15.58 7.84
CA THR A 123 1.14 15.42 7.94
C THR A 123 0.35 16.69 7.58
N ASN A 124 1.01 17.84 7.51
CA ASN A 124 0.39 19.16 7.28
C ASN A 124 -0.70 19.49 8.32
N THR A 125 -0.43 19.19 9.59
CA THR A 125 -1.37 19.36 10.71
C THR A 125 -0.99 20.47 11.68
N ALA A 126 0.04 21.26 11.35
CA ALA A 126 0.46 22.42 12.15
C ALA A 126 -0.73 23.32 12.52
N ASN A 127 -0.92 23.55 13.81
CA ASN A 127 -1.98 24.36 14.42
C ASN A 127 -3.42 23.90 14.11
N LYS A 128 -3.62 22.64 13.70
CA LYS A 128 -4.95 22.04 13.45
C LYS A 128 -5.53 21.32 14.67
N ALA A 129 -5.27 21.86 15.86
CA ALA A 129 -5.79 21.37 17.14
C ALA A 129 -5.43 19.92 17.51
N VAL A 130 -4.33 19.40 16.94
CA VAL A 130 -3.79 18.09 17.32
C VAL A 130 -3.24 18.16 18.74
N VAL A 131 -3.57 17.16 19.55
CA VAL A 131 -3.08 17.03 20.93
C VAL A 131 -2.27 15.75 21.15
N GLY A 132 -2.26 14.83 20.18
CA GLY A 132 -1.52 13.57 20.32
C GLY A 132 -1.47 12.74 19.04
N LEU A 133 -0.58 11.74 19.08
CA LEU A 133 -0.35 10.73 18.06
C LEU A 133 -0.61 9.35 18.67
N LYS A 134 -1.31 8.47 17.96
CA LYS A 134 -1.53 7.08 18.36
C LYS A 134 -1.38 6.13 17.18
N LEU A 135 -0.77 4.97 17.41
CA LEU A 135 -0.85 3.84 16.48
C LEU A 135 -1.91 2.87 17.01
N LEU A 136 -2.98 2.68 16.25
CA LEU A 136 -4.08 1.80 16.64
C LEU A 136 -3.75 0.32 16.38
N SER A 137 -4.49 -0.58 17.03
CA SER A 137 -4.29 -2.04 16.92
C SER A 137 -4.57 -2.61 15.53
N ASN A 138 -5.24 -1.86 14.65
CA ASN A 138 -5.44 -2.21 13.24
C ASN A 138 -4.35 -1.63 12.31
N GLY A 139 -3.31 -1.00 12.87
CA GLY A 139 -2.22 -0.38 12.10
C GLY A 139 -2.50 1.04 11.62
N ASN A 140 -3.63 1.65 12.00
CA ASN A 140 -3.91 3.05 11.64
C ASN A 140 -3.10 4.00 12.54
N LEU A 141 -2.18 4.77 11.96
CA LEU A 141 -1.45 5.83 12.65
C LEU A 141 -2.27 7.10 12.58
N VAL A 142 -2.70 7.64 13.73
CA VAL A 142 -3.63 8.77 13.80
C VAL A 142 -3.03 9.93 14.58
N LEU A 143 -3.30 11.15 14.12
CA LEU A 143 -3.18 12.38 14.90
C LEU A 143 -4.59 12.82 15.29
N HIS A 144 -4.82 13.10 16.56
CA HIS A 144 -6.17 13.37 17.07
C HIS A 144 -6.28 14.66 17.87
N ASP A 145 -7.48 15.22 17.92
CA ASP A 145 -7.83 16.36 18.77
C ASP A 145 -8.19 15.93 20.21
N SER A 146 -8.54 16.90 21.05
CA SER A 146 -8.96 16.67 22.45
C SER A 146 -10.30 15.94 22.59
N LYS A 147 -11.11 15.90 21.53
CA LYS A 147 -12.38 15.16 21.46
C LYS A 147 -12.17 13.73 20.93
N GLY A 148 -10.95 13.39 20.51
CA GLY A 148 -10.61 12.10 19.91
C GLY A 148 -10.93 12.01 18.41
N ASN A 149 -11.30 13.10 17.75
CA ASN A 149 -11.49 13.11 16.31
C ASN A 149 -10.14 13.01 15.61
N PHE A 150 -10.08 12.23 14.53
CA PHE A 150 -8.86 12.12 13.73
C PHE A 150 -8.71 13.37 12.85
N ILE A 151 -7.61 14.09 13.05
CA ILE A 151 -7.19 15.24 12.24
C ILE A 151 -6.37 14.76 11.03
N TRP A 152 -5.62 13.68 11.22
CA TRP A 152 -4.89 12.98 10.17
C TRP A 152 -4.83 11.49 10.49
N GLN A 153 -4.82 10.64 9.47
CA GLN A 153 -4.64 9.20 9.64
C GLN A 153 -3.90 8.58 8.44
N SER A 154 -3.04 7.59 8.69
CA SER A 154 -2.29 6.89 7.63
C SER A 154 -3.21 6.14 6.66
N PHE A 155 -4.39 5.72 7.14
CA PHE A 155 -5.40 5.08 6.31
C PHE A 155 -5.90 5.96 5.17
N ASP A 156 -5.76 7.29 5.28
CA ASP A 156 -6.10 8.25 4.23
C ASP A 156 -4.90 8.56 3.30
N SER A 157 -3.82 7.78 3.36
CA SER A 157 -2.66 7.90 2.45
C SER A 157 -1.99 6.54 2.25
N PRO A 158 -2.68 5.53 1.70
CA PRO A 158 -2.10 4.20 1.47
C PRO A 158 -1.00 4.24 0.41
N THR A 159 -0.20 3.18 0.39
CA THR A 159 0.83 2.93 -0.62
C THR A 159 0.36 1.83 -1.58
N ASP A 160 0.86 0.61 -1.46
CA ASP A 160 0.44 -0.58 -2.22
C ASP A 160 -0.53 -1.47 -1.43
N THR A 161 -0.82 -1.12 -0.18
CA THR A 161 -1.45 -1.99 0.80
C THR A 161 -2.74 -1.37 1.36
N LEU A 162 -3.76 -2.21 1.57
CA LEU A 162 -5.01 -1.90 2.25
C LEU A 162 -5.14 -2.84 3.46
N LEU A 163 -5.10 -2.29 4.68
CA LEU A 163 -5.27 -3.04 5.93
C LEU A 163 -6.75 -3.34 6.22
N VAL A 164 -7.04 -4.36 7.03
CA VAL A 164 -8.41 -4.63 7.50
C VAL A 164 -8.96 -3.39 8.24
N GLY A 165 -10.15 -2.96 7.85
CA GLY A 165 -10.81 -1.73 8.32
C GLY A 165 -10.46 -0.48 7.51
N GLN A 166 -9.54 -0.56 6.55
CA GLN A 166 -9.21 0.54 5.63
C GLN A 166 -10.10 0.49 4.38
N SER A 167 -10.41 1.67 3.83
CA SER A 167 -11.23 1.79 2.62
C SER A 167 -10.54 2.64 1.54
N LEU A 168 -10.73 2.25 0.28
CA LEU A 168 -10.63 3.16 -0.86
C LEU A 168 -11.98 3.87 -1.05
N ARG A 169 -11.98 5.16 -1.40
CA ARG A 169 -13.16 6.02 -1.47
C ARG A 169 -13.12 6.91 -2.69
N VAL A 170 -14.24 6.96 -3.43
CA VAL A 170 -14.44 7.91 -4.52
C VAL A 170 -14.46 9.33 -3.94
N GLY A 171 -13.67 10.23 -4.53
CA GLY A 171 -13.54 11.61 -4.05
C GLY A 171 -12.60 11.81 -2.86
N GLY A 172 -11.89 10.75 -2.44
CA GLY A 172 -10.84 10.81 -1.41
C GLY A 172 -9.64 9.96 -1.82
N VAL A 173 -9.26 9.01 -0.96
CA VAL A 173 -8.23 8.01 -1.29
C VAL A 173 -8.76 7.02 -2.30
N THR A 174 -8.38 7.16 -3.56
CA THR A 174 -8.96 6.32 -4.62
C THR A 174 -8.12 5.12 -4.99
N ARG A 175 -6.83 5.04 -4.64
CA ARG A 175 -5.97 4.01 -5.24
C ARG A 175 -4.85 3.48 -4.35
N LEU A 176 -4.43 2.26 -4.68
CA LEU A 176 -3.14 1.68 -4.29
C LEU A 176 -2.20 1.70 -5.48
N VAL A 177 -0.90 1.86 -5.23
CA VAL A 177 0.16 1.88 -6.25
C VAL A 177 1.22 0.87 -5.84
N SER A 178 1.48 -0.11 -6.70
CA SER A 178 2.53 -1.12 -6.52
C SER A 178 3.90 -0.48 -6.28
N ARG A 179 4.80 -1.22 -5.64
CA ARG A 179 6.22 -0.87 -5.58
C ARG A 179 6.90 -1.13 -6.94
N ALA A 180 7.93 -0.35 -7.28
CA ALA A 180 8.62 -0.47 -8.57
C ALA A 180 9.46 -1.75 -8.69
N SER A 181 10.18 -2.14 -7.64
CA SER A 181 10.91 -3.40 -7.56
C SER A 181 11.34 -3.67 -6.12
N GLU A 182 11.93 -4.84 -5.86
CA GLU A 182 12.48 -5.18 -4.54
C GLU A 182 13.59 -4.21 -4.06
N LYS A 183 14.35 -3.64 -5.00
CA LYS A 183 15.46 -2.72 -4.72
C LYS A 183 15.06 -1.25 -4.78
N ARG A 184 14.16 -0.89 -5.70
CA ARG A 184 13.80 0.52 -5.95
C ARG A 184 12.52 0.86 -5.18
N ASN A 185 12.66 1.60 -4.08
CA ASN A 185 11.51 2.08 -3.33
C ASN A 185 10.85 3.32 -3.97
N SER A 186 10.17 3.10 -5.09
CA SER A 186 9.36 4.11 -5.76
C SER A 186 8.05 3.50 -6.25
N ASP A 187 7.15 4.33 -6.75
CA ASP A 187 5.92 3.87 -7.40
C ASP A 187 6.22 3.02 -8.63
N GLY A 188 5.54 1.87 -8.71
CA GLY A 188 5.59 0.91 -9.79
C GLY A 188 4.54 1.17 -10.87
N ALA A 189 4.39 0.19 -11.76
CA ALA A 189 3.56 0.32 -12.95
C ALA A 189 2.09 -0.08 -12.73
N TYR A 190 1.79 -0.80 -11.65
CA TYR A 190 0.46 -1.34 -11.39
C TYR A 190 -0.28 -0.53 -10.33
N THR A 191 -1.58 -0.28 -10.56
CA THR A 191 -2.44 0.42 -9.60
C THR A 191 -3.80 -0.26 -9.48
N LEU A 192 -4.35 -0.30 -8.27
CA LEU A 192 -5.75 -0.66 -7.98
C LEU A 192 -6.50 0.64 -7.71
N VAL A 193 -7.58 0.92 -8.45
CA VAL A 193 -8.27 2.22 -8.45
C VAL A 193 -9.76 2.04 -8.24
N MET A 194 -10.27 2.68 -7.20
CA MET A 194 -11.69 2.82 -6.88
C MET A 194 -12.32 3.91 -7.76
N GLU A 195 -13.23 3.50 -8.62
CA GLU A 195 -13.98 4.37 -9.51
C GLU A 195 -15.47 4.37 -9.16
N PRO A 196 -16.25 5.36 -9.60
CA PRO A 196 -17.69 5.42 -9.29
C PRO A 196 -18.52 4.20 -9.72
N LYS A 197 -18.01 3.30 -10.57
CA LYS A 197 -18.77 2.16 -11.10
C LYS A 197 -18.08 0.81 -10.95
N ARG A 198 -16.80 0.79 -10.58
CA ARG A 198 -15.98 -0.42 -10.52
C ARG A 198 -14.74 -0.19 -9.67
N LEU A 199 -14.11 -1.28 -9.27
CA LEU A 199 -12.74 -1.28 -8.78
C LEU A 199 -11.85 -1.89 -9.87
N ALA A 200 -10.91 -1.11 -10.41
CA ALA A 200 -10.17 -1.49 -11.60
C ALA A 200 -8.66 -1.55 -11.35
N MET A 201 -8.00 -2.50 -12.01
CA MET A 201 -6.55 -2.66 -11.99
C MET A 201 -5.97 -2.16 -13.32
N TYR A 202 -5.01 -1.25 -13.22
CA TYR A 202 -4.37 -0.60 -14.35
C TYR A 202 -2.88 -0.92 -14.41
N TYR A 203 -2.36 -1.02 -15.63
CA TYR A 203 -0.93 -1.11 -15.91
C TYR A 203 -0.48 0.06 -16.77
N LYS A 204 0.57 0.73 -16.29
CA LYS A 204 1.26 1.80 -17.00
C LYS A 204 2.50 1.25 -17.70
N SER A 205 2.33 0.89 -18.98
CA SER A 205 3.46 0.49 -19.82
C SER A 205 4.43 1.65 -20.04
N PRO A 206 5.75 1.41 -20.06
CA PRO A 206 6.74 2.40 -20.48
C PRO A 206 6.52 2.92 -21.91
N ASN A 207 5.84 2.14 -22.76
CA ASN A 207 5.63 2.45 -24.18
C ASN A 207 4.32 3.20 -24.45
N SER A 208 3.49 3.45 -23.42
CA SER A 208 2.21 4.15 -23.58
C SER A 208 2.07 5.24 -22.51
N PRO A 209 1.69 6.48 -22.90
CA PRO A 209 1.41 7.52 -21.93
C PRO A 209 0.12 7.24 -21.12
N LYS A 210 -0.78 6.42 -21.66
CA LYS A 210 -2.06 6.08 -21.02
C LYS A 210 -1.99 4.67 -20.43
N PRO A 211 -2.25 4.50 -19.11
CA PRO A 211 -2.45 3.19 -18.53
C PRO A 211 -3.67 2.50 -19.15
N TYR A 212 -3.62 1.18 -19.26
CA TYR A 212 -4.77 0.37 -19.68
C TYR A 212 -5.25 -0.52 -18.54
N ILE A 213 -6.49 -0.95 -18.64
CA ILE A 213 -7.15 -1.81 -17.66
C ILE A 213 -6.88 -3.25 -18.06
N TYR A 214 -6.30 -4.03 -17.14
CA TYR A 214 -6.10 -5.47 -17.36
C TYR A 214 -7.09 -6.32 -16.54
N TYR A 215 -7.71 -5.72 -15.52
CA TYR A 215 -8.77 -6.37 -14.75
C TYR A 215 -9.70 -5.35 -14.09
N ALA A 216 -10.96 -5.71 -13.90
CA ALA A 216 -11.92 -4.91 -13.16
C ALA A 216 -12.89 -5.80 -12.39
N PHE A 217 -13.08 -5.48 -11.12
CA PHE A 217 -14.23 -5.93 -10.34
C PHE A 217 -15.42 -5.07 -10.77
N ASP A 218 -16.08 -5.48 -11.85
CA ASP A 218 -17.26 -4.80 -12.32
C ASP A 218 -18.42 -5.05 -11.35
N SER A 219 -19.07 -3.97 -10.94
CA SER A 219 -20.36 -4.10 -10.25
C SER A 219 -21.36 -4.68 -11.25
N ILE A 220 -21.91 -5.85 -10.94
CA ILE A 220 -23.04 -6.44 -11.68
C ILE A 220 -24.24 -5.47 -11.72
N TYR A 221 -24.28 -4.50 -10.79
CA TYR A 221 -25.34 -3.51 -10.66
C TYR A 221 -24.91 -2.13 -11.17
N LYS A 222 -25.85 -1.41 -11.79
CA LYS A 222 -25.64 -0.06 -12.36
C LYS A 222 -25.42 1.06 -11.32
N ASP A 223 -25.39 0.72 -10.03
CA ASP A 223 -25.32 1.68 -8.94
C ASP A 223 -23.92 2.29 -8.80
N ARG A 224 -23.89 3.54 -8.32
CA ARG A 224 -22.63 4.22 -8.04
C ARG A 224 -22.00 3.67 -6.78
N LEU A 225 -20.75 3.23 -6.90
CA LEU A 225 -19.91 2.88 -5.77
C LEU A 225 -19.30 4.14 -5.14
N GLN A 226 -19.18 4.14 -3.82
CA GLN A 226 -18.60 5.22 -3.03
C GLN A 226 -17.31 4.77 -2.35
N ASN A 227 -17.24 3.52 -1.91
CA ASN A 227 -16.06 2.97 -1.26
C ASN A 227 -15.94 1.45 -1.46
N ALA A 228 -14.74 0.95 -1.21
CA ALA A 228 -14.41 -0.46 -1.08
C ALA A 228 -13.55 -0.63 0.18
N THR A 229 -14.01 -1.47 1.12
CA THR A 229 -13.37 -1.66 2.43
C THR A 229 -12.92 -3.10 2.58
N LEU A 230 -11.67 -3.31 3.00
CA LEU A 230 -11.22 -4.66 3.39
C LEU A 230 -11.76 -4.95 4.79
N THR A 231 -12.57 -5.99 4.94
CA THR A 231 -13.16 -6.39 6.22
C THR A 231 -12.83 -7.84 6.56
N CYS A 232 -12.83 -8.14 7.86
CA CYS A 232 -12.70 -9.50 8.38
C CYS A 232 -13.90 -9.73 9.30
N THR A 233 -14.74 -10.70 8.97
CA THR A 233 -15.94 -11.04 9.74
C THR A 233 -15.93 -12.51 10.10
N PRO A 234 -16.47 -12.92 11.27
CA PRO A 234 -16.70 -14.34 11.55
C PRO A 234 -17.55 -14.96 10.43
N ASN A 235 -17.20 -16.18 10.00
CA ASN A 235 -17.95 -16.89 8.99
C ASN A 235 -19.30 -17.36 9.58
N SER A 236 -20.38 -17.28 8.79
CA SER A 236 -21.74 -17.60 9.27
C SER A 236 -22.01 -19.10 9.46
N TYR A 237 -21.17 -19.98 8.91
CA TYR A 237 -21.36 -21.43 8.91
C TYR A 237 -20.33 -22.17 9.78
N ASP A 238 -19.17 -21.57 10.00
CA ASP A 238 -18.06 -22.14 10.77
C ASP A 238 -17.49 -21.07 11.71
N ASP A 239 -17.80 -21.17 13.01
CA ASP A 239 -17.36 -20.21 14.04
C ASP A 239 -15.83 -20.16 14.20
N ALA A 240 -15.09 -21.15 13.68
CA ALA A 240 -13.64 -21.15 13.67
C ALA A 240 -13.06 -20.40 12.45
N ALA A 241 -13.88 -20.11 11.44
CA ALA A 241 -13.46 -19.44 10.22
C ALA A 241 -13.78 -17.93 10.22
N ASN A 242 -12.97 -17.18 9.48
CA ASN A 242 -13.24 -15.78 9.16
C ASN A 242 -13.38 -15.64 7.65
N ASP A 243 -14.31 -14.79 7.22
CA ASP A 243 -14.39 -14.32 5.85
C ASP A 243 -13.56 -13.04 5.72
N LEU A 244 -12.59 -13.06 4.81
CA LEU A 244 -11.87 -11.87 4.36
C LEU A 244 -12.59 -11.32 3.13
N ASN A 245 -13.11 -10.11 3.26
CA ASN A 245 -14.04 -9.55 2.30
C ASN A 245 -13.57 -8.22 1.76
N LEU A 246 -13.93 -7.97 0.51
CA LEU A 246 -13.99 -6.62 -0.01
C LEU A 246 -15.45 -6.18 -0.05
N GLU A 247 -15.82 -5.33 0.90
CA GLU A 247 -17.17 -4.78 1.04
C GLU A 247 -17.28 -3.49 0.22
N LEU A 248 -18.19 -3.49 -0.75
CA LEU A 248 -18.50 -2.34 -1.58
C LEU A 248 -19.69 -1.58 -0.99
N SER A 249 -19.70 -0.25 -1.14
CA SER A 249 -20.74 0.62 -0.55
C SER A 249 -22.19 0.30 -0.96
N ASN A 250 -22.40 -0.46 -2.03
CA ASN A 250 -23.72 -0.92 -2.47
C ASN A 250 -24.18 -2.20 -1.74
N ARG A 251 -23.52 -2.56 -0.62
CA ARG A 251 -23.74 -3.79 0.16
C ARG A 251 -23.39 -5.08 -0.58
N ASN A 252 -22.66 -4.98 -1.68
CA ASN A 252 -22.04 -6.16 -2.27
C ASN A 252 -20.78 -6.52 -1.49
N GLN A 253 -20.67 -7.79 -1.17
CA GLN A 253 -19.54 -8.34 -0.45
C GLN A 253 -18.88 -9.38 -1.32
N MET A 254 -17.61 -9.16 -1.66
CA MET A 254 -16.80 -10.15 -2.35
C MET A 254 -15.98 -10.90 -1.31
N ILE A 255 -16.30 -12.17 -1.09
CA ILE A 255 -15.51 -13.03 -0.21
C ILE A 255 -14.26 -13.43 -0.99
N LEU A 256 -13.09 -12.98 -0.51
CA LEU A 256 -11.80 -13.24 -1.14
C LEU A 256 -11.13 -14.49 -0.56
N ALA A 257 -11.26 -14.74 0.75
CA ALA A 257 -10.72 -15.93 1.40
C ALA A 257 -11.51 -16.32 2.66
N ARG A 258 -11.39 -17.59 3.07
CA ARG A 258 -12.01 -18.16 4.29
C ARG A 258 -11.02 -18.89 5.20
N PRO A 259 -10.01 -18.20 5.76
CA PRO A 259 -9.06 -18.80 6.70
C PRO A 259 -9.76 -19.33 7.96
N LYS A 260 -9.30 -20.50 8.46
CA LYS A 260 -9.84 -21.20 9.65
C LYS A 260 -9.24 -20.73 10.97
N TYR A 261 -8.83 -19.46 11.03
CA TYR A 261 -8.27 -18.83 12.22
C TYR A 261 -8.50 -17.33 12.18
N ASN A 262 -8.23 -16.65 13.31
CA ASN A 262 -8.39 -15.20 13.42
C ASN A 262 -7.53 -14.48 12.38
N SER A 263 -8.22 -13.84 11.43
CA SER A 263 -7.59 -13.19 10.28
C SER A 263 -7.74 -11.67 10.28
N THR A 264 -8.04 -11.08 11.45
CA THR A 264 -8.11 -9.62 11.64
C THR A 264 -6.79 -8.92 11.31
N LEU A 265 -5.67 -9.63 11.48
CA LEU A 265 -4.34 -9.21 11.08
C LEU A 265 -4.08 -9.63 9.64
N SER A 266 -4.83 -9.06 8.70
CA SER A 266 -4.63 -9.25 7.26
C SER A 266 -4.50 -7.93 6.52
N PHE A 267 -3.88 -7.98 5.35
CA PHE A 267 -3.87 -6.87 4.41
C PHE A 267 -3.90 -7.35 2.97
N LEU A 268 -4.55 -6.55 2.12
CA LEU A 268 -4.59 -6.72 0.68
C LEU A 268 -3.48 -5.87 0.05
N ARG A 269 -2.72 -6.40 -0.91
CA ARG A 269 -1.62 -5.71 -1.57
C ARG A 269 -1.67 -5.90 -3.07
N ILE A 270 -1.44 -4.80 -3.81
CA ILE A 270 -1.08 -4.88 -5.22
C ILE A 270 0.44 -5.08 -5.34
N GLY A 271 0.85 -6.24 -5.85
CA GLY A 271 2.24 -6.66 -5.96
C GLY A 271 3.02 -5.92 -7.04
N ILE A 272 4.36 -6.02 -6.96
CA ILE A 272 5.31 -5.56 -7.98
C ILE A 272 5.03 -6.22 -9.35
N ASP A 273 4.47 -7.42 -9.33
CA ASP A 273 4.08 -8.24 -10.49
C ASP A 273 2.68 -7.92 -11.04
N GLY A 274 1.91 -7.05 -10.37
CA GLY A 274 0.52 -6.75 -10.71
C GLY A 274 -0.51 -7.73 -10.13
N SER A 275 -0.08 -8.77 -9.39
CA SER A 275 -1.01 -9.64 -8.68
C SER A 275 -1.65 -8.91 -7.50
N LEU A 276 -2.88 -9.28 -7.16
CA LEU A 276 -3.56 -8.80 -5.96
C LEU A 276 -3.57 -9.92 -4.93
N LYS A 277 -2.90 -9.72 -3.79
CA LYS A 277 -2.69 -10.77 -2.79
C LYS A 277 -3.21 -10.35 -1.42
N ILE A 278 -3.75 -11.29 -0.66
CA ILE A 278 -3.97 -11.10 0.78
C ILE A 278 -2.89 -11.84 1.55
N TYR A 279 -2.26 -11.11 2.47
CA TYR A 279 -1.33 -11.66 3.44
C TYR A 279 -2.02 -11.66 4.81
N THR A 280 -2.06 -12.82 5.45
CA THR A 280 -2.68 -13.01 6.76
C THR A 280 -1.61 -13.41 7.78
N TYR A 281 -1.58 -12.70 8.90
CA TYR A 281 -0.63 -12.92 9.99
C TYR A 281 -1.26 -13.69 11.14
N ASN A 282 -0.77 -14.90 11.38
CA ASN A 282 -1.13 -15.68 12.55
C ASN A 282 -0.17 -15.35 13.71
N ASN A 283 -0.62 -14.49 14.62
CA ASN A 283 0.17 -14.09 15.79
C ASN A 283 0.28 -15.15 16.90
N LYS A 284 -0.34 -16.33 16.71
CA LYS A 284 -0.29 -17.45 17.67
C LYS A 284 0.84 -18.42 17.39
N VAL A 285 1.43 -18.39 16.19
CA VAL A 285 2.55 -19.24 15.81
C VAL A 285 3.85 -18.42 15.75
N ASP A 286 4.97 -19.10 15.93
CA ASP A 286 6.33 -18.56 15.88
C ASP A 286 7.06 -18.88 14.56
N TYR A 287 6.72 -20.00 13.93
CA TYR A 287 7.16 -20.39 12.59
C TYR A 287 6.03 -20.21 11.55
N GLN A 288 6.38 -19.83 10.31
CA GLN A 288 5.43 -19.65 9.19
C GLN A 288 4.19 -18.82 9.57
N SER A 289 4.41 -17.74 10.32
CA SER A 289 3.37 -16.83 10.82
C SER A 289 2.64 -16.04 9.74
N TRP A 290 3.11 -16.10 8.49
CA TRP A 290 2.49 -15.45 7.35
C TRP A 290 1.98 -16.47 6.34
N GLU A 291 0.73 -16.27 5.92
CA GLU A 291 0.10 -17.02 4.86
C GLU A 291 -0.34 -16.07 3.74
N VAL A 292 -0.20 -16.48 2.49
CA VAL A 292 -0.86 -15.82 1.36
C VAL A 292 -2.21 -16.51 1.17
N THR A 293 -3.27 -15.93 1.75
CA THR A 293 -4.61 -16.55 1.82
C THR A 293 -5.44 -16.34 0.55
N TYR A 294 -5.05 -15.36 -0.28
CA TYR A 294 -5.68 -15.07 -1.56
C TYR A 294 -4.63 -14.58 -2.55
N THR A 295 -4.75 -15.00 -3.81
CA THR A 295 -3.98 -14.46 -4.93
C THR A 295 -4.91 -14.37 -6.13
N LEU A 296 -5.19 -13.15 -6.61
CA LEU A 296 -5.77 -12.95 -7.94
C LEU A 296 -4.69 -13.17 -9.00
N PHE A 297 -5.03 -13.88 -10.08
CA PHE A 297 -4.10 -14.38 -11.09
C PHE A 297 -3.22 -15.52 -10.58
N SER A 298 -3.80 -16.41 -9.77
CA SER A 298 -3.13 -17.66 -9.38
C SER A 298 -2.96 -18.57 -10.61
N ARG A 299 -1.98 -19.47 -10.58
CA ARG A 299 -1.73 -20.41 -11.69
C ARG A 299 -2.91 -21.33 -11.95
N ASP A 300 -3.62 -21.70 -10.90
CA ASP A 300 -4.70 -22.68 -10.90
C ASP A 300 -6.08 -22.03 -10.98
N ASP A 301 -6.15 -20.68 -10.94
CA ASP A 301 -7.40 -19.94 -11.09
C ASP A 301 -7.84 -19.94 -12.55
N PHE A 302 -9.09 -20.34 -12.77
CA PHE A 302 -9.75 -20.25 -14.07
C PHE A 302 -11.11 -19.54 -13.89
N PRO A 303 -11.40 -18.49 -14.68
CA PRO A 303 -10.66 -18.00 -15.85
C PRO A 303 -9.50 -17.02 -15.55
N GLU A 304 -9.37 -16.50 -14.34
CA GLU A 304 -8.39 -15.46 -13.97
C GLU A 304 -6.99 -16.03 -13.70
N GLY A 305 -6.37 -16.64 -14.70
CA GLY A 305 -5.01 -17.19 -14.58
C GLY A 305 -3.90 -16.15 -14.68
N GLU A 306 -2.66 -16.58 -14.47
CA GLU A 306 -1.45 -15.75 -14.58
C GLU A 306 -1.27 -15.05 -15.93
N CYS A 307 -1.84 -15.60 -17.02
CA CYS A 307 -1.76 -14.99 -18.36
C CYS A 307 -2.55 -13.68 -18.49
N GLN A 308 -3.39 -13.34 -17.53
CA GLN A 308 -4.05 -12.04 -17.47
C GLN A 308 -3.09 -10.91 -17.03
N LEU A 309 -1.96 -11.26 -16.41
CA LEU A 309 -0.96 -10.29 -15.96
C LEU A 309 -0.22 -9.66 -17.16
N PRO A 310 -0.17 -8.32 -17.26
CA PRO A 310 0.44 -7.59 -18.37
C PRO A 310 1.84 -8.02 -18.78
N GLU A 311 2.71 -8.30 -17.82
CA GLU A 311 4.13 -8.61 -18.06
C GLU A 311 4.48 -10.05 -17.66
N ARG A 312 3.50 -10.99 -17.64
CA ARG A 312 3.75 -12.38 -17.20
C ARG A 312 4.95 -13.03 -17.90
N CYS A 313 5.05 -12.84 -19.22
CA CYS A 313 6.11 -13.41 -20.05
C CYS A 313 7.14 -12.38 -20.52
N GLY A 314 7.12 -11.18 -19.93
CA GLY A 314 7.99 -10.06 -20.30
C GLY A 314 7.86 -9.63 -21.76
N LYS A 315 8.91 -8.99 -22.28
CA LYS A 315 8.91 -8.42 -23.63
C LYS A 315 8.81 -9.50 -24.70
N PHE A 316 7.80 -9.39 -25.56
CA PHE A 316 7.55 -10.26 -26.73
C PHE A 316 7.27 -11.73 -26.41
N GLY A 317 7.07 -12.09 -25.15
CA GLY A 317 6.63 -13.42 -24.74
C GLY A 317 5.11 -13.56 -24.88
N LEU A 318 4.64 -14.71 -25.34
CA LEU A 318 3.22 -15.06 -25.34
C LEU A 318 2.93 -15.95 -24.13
N CYS A 319 1.84 -15.69 -23.43
CA CYS A 319 1.37 -16.54 -22.34
C CYS A 319 0.23 -17.43 -22.83
N GLU A 320 0.37 -18.74 -22.66
CA GLU A 320 -0.62 -19.76 -22.99
C GLU A 320 -0.59 -20.82 -21.88
N ASP A 321 -1.77 -21.22 -21.37
CA ASP A 321 -1.91 -22.22 -20.29
C ASP A 321 -1.02 -21.95 -19.06
N SER A 322 -0.94 -20.68 -18.64
CA SER A 322 -0.07 -20.20 -17.55
C SER A 322 1.43 -20.49 -17.78
N GLN A 323 1.84 -20.61 -19.04
CA GLN A 323 3.22 -20.83 -19.47
C GLN A 323 3.64 -19.81 -20.53
N CYS A 324 4.94 -19.48 -20.54
CA CYS A 324 5.50 -18.60 -21.55
C CYS A 324 5.97 -19.40 -22.76
N VAL A 325 5.26 -19.23 -23.88
CA VAL A 325 5.49 -19.95 -25.13
C VAL A 325 6.04 -19.02 -26.20
N GLY A 326 7.20 -19.36 -26.75
CA GLY A 326 7.82 -18.64 -27.87
C GLY A 326 8.24 -17.19 -27.59
N HIS A 327 9.08 -16.67 -28.48
CA HIS A 327 9.34 -15.23 -28.59
C HIS A 327 8.82 -14.76 -29.95
N LEU A 328 8.10 -13.64 -29.96
CA LEU A 328 7.78 -12.96 -31.21
C LEU A 328 9.06 -12.34 -31.75
N VAL A 329 9.60 -12.91 -32.84
CA VAL A 329 10.71 -12.32 -33.58
C VAL A 329 10.11 -11.45 -34.68
N ALA A 330 10.37 -10.15 -34.62
CA ALA A 330 10.01 -9.24 -35.71
C ALA A 330 11.00 -9.44 -36.86
N HIS A 331 10.50 -9.90 -38.01
CA HIS A 331 11.28 -9.90 -39.24
C HIS A 331 10.94 -8.65 -40.05
N CYS A 332 11.89 -7.74 -40.17
CA CYS A 332 11.83 -6.63 -41.12
C CYS A 332 12.26 -7.14 -42.49
N ARG A 333 11.33 -7.21 -43.44
CA ARG A 333 11.66 -7.47 -44.85
C ARG A 333 11.75 -6.14 -45.58
N VAL A 334 12.94 -5.80 -46.06
CA VAL A 334 13.16 -4.65 -46.94
C VAL A 334 13.09 -5.16 -48.37
N ASP A 335 11.99 -4.88 -49.07
CA ASP A 335 11.86 -5.19 -50.48
C ASP A 335 12.47 -4.02 -51.30
N SER A 336 13.66 -4.25 -51.87
CA SER A 336 14.41 -3.23 -52.63
C SER A 336 13.77 -2.85 -53.96
N SER A 337 12.65 -3.49 -54.36
CA SER A 337 11.98 -3.30 -55.64
C SER A 337 10.75 -2.39 -55.59
N ALA A 338 10.23 -2.02 -54.41
CA ALA A 338 8.96 -1.29 -54.30
C ALA A 338 8.93 -0.13 -53.27
N GLY A 339 10.05 0.21 -52.62
CA GLY A 339 10.10 1.31 -51.64
C GLY A 339 9.22 1.12 -50.40
N ALA A 340 8.62 -0.06 -50.21
CA ALA A 340 7.76 -0.39 -49.07
C ALA A 340 8.48 -1.31 -48.09
N SER A 341 8.56 -0.90 -46.82
CA SER A 341 9.01 -1.75 -45.73
C SER A 341 7.80 -2.43 -45.08
N SER A 342 7.80 -3.76 -45.00
CA SER A 342 6.76 -4.51 -44.29
C SER A 342 7.36 -5.20 -43.06
N VAL A 343 6.70 -5.04 -41.91
CA VAL A 343 7.05 -5.73 -40.66
C VAL A 343 6.08 -6.90 -40.48
N SER A 344 6.60 -8.13 -40.40
CA SER A 344 5.80 -9.32 -40.09
C SER A 344 6.25 -9.88 -38.74
N LEU A 345 5.29 -10.08 -37.84
CA LEU A 345 5.50 -10.77 -36.57
C LEU A 345 5.22 -12.27 -36.77
N ARG A 346 6.17 -13.13 -36.42
CA ARG A 346 5.95 -14.59 -36.35
C ARG A 346 6.35 -15.11 -34.98
N SER A 347 5.56 -16.05 -34.45
CA SER A 347 5.94 -16.81 -33.27
C SER A 347 7.03 -17.82 -33.67
N HIS A 348 8.16 -17.81 -32.96
CA HIS A 348 9.17 -18.85 -33.08
C HIS A 348 8.91 -19.89 -32.00
N GLN A 349 8.29 -21.02 -32.36
CA GLN A 349 8.28 -22.19 -31.48
C GLN A 349 9.64 -22.89 -31.59
N PRO A 350 10.28 -23.28 -30.47
CA PRO A 350 11.40 -24.20 -30.53
C PRO A 350 10.88 -25.54 -31.05
N VAL A 351 11.29 -25.90 -32.27
CA VAL A 351 11.01 -27.21 -32.86
C VAL A 351 11.76 -28.24 -32.02
N ALA A 352 11.08 -28.91 -31.10
CA ALA A 352 11.58 -30.16 -30.56
C ALA A 352 11.69 -31.16 -31.73
N PRO A 353 12.81 -31.88 -31.90
CA PRO A 353 12.91 -32.88 -32.95
C PRO A 353 11.87 -33.96 -32.66
N ARG A 354 10.85 -34.08 -33.53
CA ARG A 354 9.99 -35.27 -33.57
C ARG A 354 10.89 -36.43 -33.98
N ILE A 355 11.26 -37.27 -33.02
CA ILE A 355 11.78 -38.60 -33.29
C ILE A 355 10.61 -39.38 -33.92
N PHE A 356 10.69 -39.58 -35.23
CA PHE A 356 9.87 -40.59 -35.89
C PHE A 356 10.43 -41.96 -35.51
N THR A 357 9.77 -42.67 -34.60
CA THR A 357 9.90 -44.13 -34.50
C THR A 357 9.12 -44.73 -35.66
N THR A 358 9.83 -45.11 -36.72
CA THR A 358 9.32 -46.07 -37.71
C THR A 358 9.25 -47.45 -37.06
N ILE A 359 8.04 -48.01 -37.10
CA ILE A 359 7.72 -49.40 -36.80
C ILE A 359 8.43 -50.30 -37.81
N ASN A 360 8.98 -51.42 -37.33
CA ASN A 360 9.05 -52.67 -38.09
C ASN A 360 8.33 -53.74 -37.28
#